data_AF-Q12UY8-F1
#
_entry.id   AF-Q12UY8-F1
#
_cell.length_a   1.000
_cell.length_b   1.000
_cell.length_c   1.000
_cell.angle_alpha   90.00
_cell.angle_beta   90.00
_cell.angle_gamma   90.00
#
_symmetry.space_group_name_H-M   'P 1'
#
loop_
_entity.id
_entity.type
_entity.pdbx_description
1 polymer ?
#
loop_
_entity_poly.entity_id
_entity_poly.type
_entity_poly.pdbx_seq_one_letter_code
_entity_poly.pdbx_strand_id
1 'polypeptide(L)'
;MAVIIFGLLSTIVLYLLVNYSSLVAGLVLLGIPLGTMLVSPNIATGFLAHEHVRLAGGTVPINNYHILLFTWSTIIGIILYTEFLTWYLSKKKRSN
;
A
#
# COMPACT_ATOMS: atom_id res chain seq x y z
N MET A 1 -5.22 16.09 4.36
CA MET A 1 -4.48 15.26 5.34
C MET A 1 -4.29 13.82 4.88
N ALA A 2 -5.32 13.11 4.41
CA ALA A 2 -5.19 11.70 4.03
C ALA A 2 -4.13 11.41 2.94
N VAL A 3 -4.04 12.26 1.92
CA VAL A 3 -3.01 12.14 0.85
C VAL A 3 -1.59 12.17 1.43
N ILE A 4 -1.34 13.00 2.45
CA ILE A 4 -0.03 13.09 3.10
C ILE A 4 0.27 11.79 3.88
N ILE A 5 -0.73 11.25 4.58
CA ILE A 5 -0.60 10.00 5.35
C ILE A 5 -0.29 8.82 4.41
N PHE A 6 -1.08 8.66 3.34
CA PHE A 6 -0.85 7.59 2.37
C PHE A 6 0.43 7.80 1.57
N GLY A 7 0.80 9.04 1.26
CA GLY A 7 2.07 9.39 0.65
C GLY A 7 3.25 8.98 1.53
N LEU A 8 3.22 9.34 2.82
CA LEU A 8 4.24 8.93 3.78
C LEU A 8 4.35 7.42 3.93
N LEU A 9 3.21 6.72 4.06
CA LEU A 9 3.20 5.25 4.08
C LEU A 9 3.86 4.68 2.82
N SER A 10 3.50 5.22 1.65
CA SER A 10 4.05 4.78 0.37
C SER A 10 5.57 5.00 0.30
N THR A 11 6.05 6.17 0.70
CA THR A 11 7.48 6.49 0.72
C THR A 11 8.24 5.58 1.67
N ILE A 12 7.71 5.30 2.86
CA ILE A 12 8.33 4.38 3.82
C ILE A 12 8.41 2.97 3.24
N VAL A 13 7.32 2.47 2.64
CA VAL A 13 7.29 1.12 2.06
C VAL A 13 8.26 1.02 0.88
N LEU A 14 8.31 2.01 0.00
CA LEU A 14 9.27 2.04 -1.11
C LEU A 14 10.72 2.13 -0.62
N TYR A 15 10.99 2.93 0.42
CA TYR A 15 12.30 2.98 1.05
C TYR A 15 12.71 1.61 1.60
N LEU A 16 11.81 0.91 2.29
CA LEU A 16 12.05 -0.44 2.81
C LEU A 16 12.25 -1.46 1.69
N LEU A 17 11.50 -1.35 0.60
CA LEU A 17 11.63 -2.23 -0.56
C LEU A 17 13.02 -2.11 -1.19
N VAL A 18 13.51 -0.88 -1.36
CA VAL A 18 14.80 -0.60 -2.02
C VAL A 18 15.99 -0.93 -1.12
N ASN A 19 15.91 -0.64 0.18
CA ASN A 19 17.07 -0.71 1.08
C ASN A 19 17.15 -1.97 1.93
N TYR A 20 16.04 -2.70 2.11
CA TYR A 20 15.98 -3.86 3.01
C TYR A 20 15.52 -5.12 2.30
N SER A 21 14.22 -5.29 2.08
CA SER A 21 13.67 -6.45 1.36
C SER A 21 12.21 -6.25 0.96
N SER A 22 11.79 -6.98 -0.06
CA SER A 22 10.40 -7.11 -0.51
C SER A 22 9.46 -7.61 0.60
N LEU A 23 9.92 -8.56 1.41
CA LEU A 23 9.15 -9.13 2.52
C LEU A 23 8.87 -8.08 3.60
N VAL A 24 9.89 -7.34 4.05
CA VAL A 24 9.71 -6.30 5.08
C VAL A 24 8.80 -5.18 4.57
N ALA A 25 8.98 -4.76 3.31
CA ALA A 25 8.09 -3.78 2.68
C ALA A 25 6.63 -4.25 2.66
N GLY A 26 6.38 -5.51 2.28
CA GLY A 26 5.05 -6.11 2.29
C GLY A 26 4.44 -6.19 3.69
N LEU A 27 5.22 -6.60 4.71
CA LEU A 27 4.76 -6.64 6.09
C LEU A 27 4.38 -5.25 6.61
N VAL A 28 5.13 -4.21 6.28
CA VAL A 28 4.82 -2.84 6.71
C VAL A 28 3.59 -2.30 5.98
N LEU A 29 3.47 -2.56 4.67
CA LEU A 29 2.34 -2.13 3.85
C LEU A 29 1.00 -2.67 4.40
N LEU A 30 0.97 -3.94 4.80
CA LEU A 30 -0.21 -4.61 5.35
C LEU A 30 -0.36 -4.38 6.85
N GLY A 31 0.73 -4.50 7.59
CA GLY A 31 0.76 -4.51 9.05
C GLY A 31 0.37 -3.17 9.66
N ILE A 32 0.78 -2.04 9.09
CA ILE A 32 0.42 -0.72 9.64
C ILE A 32 -1.09 -0.47 9.53
N PRO A 33 -1.74 -0.57 8.36
CA PRO A 33 -3.18 -0.33 8.27
C PRO A 33 -4.01 -1.36 9.04
N LEU A 34 -3.64 -2.64 9.01
CA LEU A 34 -4.34 -3.66 9.80
C LEU A 34 -4.15 -3.47 11.31
N GLY A 35 -2.94 -3.11 11.76
CA GLY A 35 -2.65 -2.82 13.16
C GLY A 35 -3.46 -1.63 13.68
N THR A 36 -3.59 -0.58 12.88
CA THR A 36 -4.43 0.58 13.25
C THR A 36 -5.91 0.24 13.34
N MET A 37 -6.43 -0.63 12.46
CA MET A 37 -7.80 -1.15 12.58
C MET A 37 -8.00 -1.97 13.85
N LEU A 38 -7.01 -2.76 14.28
CA LEU A 38 -7.09 -3.60 15.48
C LEU A 38 -7.00 -2.78 16.78
N VAL A 39 -6.13 -1.78 16.84
CA VAL A 39 -5.90 -0.98 18.05
C VAL A 39 -7.01 0.05 18.27
N SER A 40 -7.45 0.73 17.20
CA SER A 40 -8.40 1.84 17.29
C SER A 40 -9.47 1.78 16.18
N PRO A 41 -10.37 0.78 16.22
CA PRO A 41 -11.33 0.53 15.14
C PRO A 41 -12.27 1.72 14.86
N ASN A 42 -12.71 2.45 15.88
CA ASN A 42 -13.61 3.60 15.69
C ASN A 42 -12.92 4.77 14.95
N ILE A 43 -11.65 5.02 15.26
CA ILE A 43 -10.87 6.07 14.59
C ILE A 43 -10.55 5.62 13.16
N ALA A 44 -10.14 4.37 12.99
CA ALA A 44 -9.81 3.81 11.68
C ALA A 44 -11.01 3.81 10.73
N THR A 45 -12.18 3.35 11.18
CA THR A 45 -13.40 3.34 10.37
C THR A 45 -13.86 4.75 10.03
N GLY A 46 -13.86 5.69 10.98
CA GLY A 46 -14.19 7.09 10.72
C GLY A 46 -13.23 7.75 9.71
N PHE A 47 -11.93 7.48 9.83
CA PHE A 47 -10.94 7.97 8.87
C PHE A 47 -11.14 7.36 7.49
N LEU A 48 -11.32 6.04 7.39
CA LEU A 48 -11.47 5.34 6.10
C LEU A 48 -12.78 5.68 5.38
N ALA A 49 -13.84 5.91 6.13
CA ALA A 49 -15.14 6.31 5.61
C ALA A 49 -15.20 7.78 5.17
N HIS A 50 -14.19 8.59 5.51
CA HIS A 50 -14.15 10.01 5.15
C HIS A 50 -14.21 10.20 3.62
N GLU A 51 -15.31 10.81 3.17
CA GLU A 51 -15.64 11.06 1.77
C GLU A 51 -14.92 12.33 1.27
N HIS A 52 -14.32 12.25 0.08
CA HIS A 52 -13.68 13.39 -0.58
C HIS A 52 -14.50 13.92 -1.74
N VAL A 53 -15.00 12.99 -2.58
CA VAL A 53 -15.68 13.30 -3.84
C VAL A 53 -16.79 12.28 -4.05
N ARG A 54 -17.92 12.69 -4.64
CA ARG A 54 -18.95 11.76 -5.11
C ARG A 54 -18.97 11.75 -6.63
N LEU A 55 -18.86 10.56 -7.21
CA LEU A 55 -19.00 10.32 -8.64
C LEU A 55 -20.45 9.96 -9.00
N ALA A 56 -20.72 9.84 -10.31
CA ALA A 56 -22.00 9.40 -10.86
C ALA A 56 -23.21 10.20 -10.31
N GLY A 57 -23.12 11.53 -10.37
CA GLY A 57 -24.19 12.42 -9.93
C GLY A 57 -24.49 12.37 -8.43
N GLY A 58 -23.56 11.91 -7.60
CA GLY A 58 -23.71 11.85 -6.14
C GLY A 58 -23.96 10.46 -5.55
N THR A 59 -24.05 9.42 -6.40
CA THR A 59 -24.41 8.06 -5.97
C THR A 59 -23.21 7.23 -5.50
N VAL A 60 -22.01 7.52 -5.99
CA VAL A 60 -20.81 6.72 -5.68
C VAL A 60 -19.79 7.56 -4.90
N PRO A 61 -19.70 7.40 -3.57
CA PRO A 61 -18.74 8.15 -2.77
C PRO A 61 -17.32 7.58 -2.88
N ILE A 62 -16.35 8.42 -3.24
CA ILE A 62 -14.92 8.15 -3.11
C ILE A 62 -14.48 8.62 -1.73
N ASN A 63 -14.01 7.67 -0.93
CA ASN A 63 -13.51 7.88 0.41
C ASN A 63 -12.05 7.40 0.54
N ASN A 64 -11.48 7.57 1.73
CA ASN A 64 -10.12 7.13 2.04
C ASN A 64 -9.90 5.63 1.86
N TYR A 65 -10.93 4.80 1.98
CA TYR A 65 -10.83 3.37 1.71
C TYR A 65 -10.42 3.08 0.26
N HIS A 66 -10.98 3.81 -0.71
CA HIS A 66 -10.61 3.67 -2.12
C HIS A 66 -9.16 4.10 -2.38
N ILE A 67 -8.73 5.19 -1.74
CA ILE A 67 -7.35 5.68 -1.86
C ILE A 67 -6.38 4.65 -1.27
N LEU A 68 -6.69 4.10 -0.09
CA LEU A 68 -5.90 3.04 0.54
C LEU A 68 -5.78 1.82 -0.38
N LEU A 69 -6.90 1.31 -0.91
CA LEU A 69 -6.90 0.15 -1.80
C LEU A 69 -6.12 0.40 -3.09
N PHE A 70 -6.26 1.59 -3.67
CA PHE A 70 -5.48 1.99 -4.85
C PHE A 70 -3.98 1.97 -4.54
N THR A 71 -3.55 2.64 -3.47
CA THR A 71 -2.15 2.66 -3.03
C THR A 71 -1.63 1.25 -2.74
N TRP A 72 -2.41 0.42 -2.04
CA TRP A 72 -2.06 -0.98 -1.77
C TRP A 72 -1.85 -1.77 -3.05
N SER A 73 -2.80 -1.73 -3.99
CA SER A 73 -2.70 -2.46 -5.24
C SER A 73 -1.46 -2.06 -6.04
N THR A 74 -1.18 -0.75 -6.12
CA THR A 74 0.01 -0.25 -6.83
C THR A 74 1.30 -0.75 -6.20
N ILE A 75 1.44 -0.62 -4.88
CA ILE A 75 2.68 -0.99 -4.20
C ILE A 75 2.88 -2.51 -4.20
N ILE A 76 1.81 -3.31 -4.02
CA ILE A 76 1.89 -4.77 -4.14
C ILE A 76 2.39 -5.16 -5.54
N GLY A 77 1.86 -4.53 -6.60
CA GLY A 77 2.34 -4.74 -7.96
C GLY A 77 3.84 -4.47 -8.11
N ILE A 78 4.34 -3.37 -7.53
CA ILE A 78 5.76 -3.01 -7.55
C ILE A 78 6.60 -4.05 -6.79
N ILE A 79 6.17 -4.49 -5.60
CA ILE A 79 6.87 -5.48 -4.78
C ILE A 79 6.96 -6.83 -5.53
N LEU A 80 5.85 -7.29 -6.10
CA LEU A 80 5.82 -8.55 -6.86
C LEU A 80 6.70 -8.47 -8.11
N TYR A 81 6.64 -7.35 -8.82
CA TYR A 81 7.47 -7.14 -10.01
C TYR A 81 8.97 -7.15 -9.68
N THR A 82 9.36 -6.45 -8.61
CA THR A 82 10.77 -6.40 -8.17
C THR A 82 11.27 -7.76 -7.68
N GLU A 83 10.45 -8.51 -6.95
CA GLU A 83 10.76 -9.89 -6.54
C GLU A 83 10.94 -10.81 -7.75
N PHE A 84 9.99 -10.79 -8.69
CA PHE A 84 10.05 -11.62 -9.90
C PHE A 84 11.29 -11.30 -10.75
N LEU A 85 11.59 -10.01 -10.94
CA LEU A 85 12.75 -9.56 -11.69
C LEU A 85 14.06 -10.03 -11.02
N THR A 86 14.14 -9.92 -9.70
CA THR A 86 15.31 -10.34 -8.91
C THR A 86 15.53 -11.85 -9.03
N TRP A 87 14.47 -12.64 -8.88
CA TRP A 87 14.51 -14.09 -9.09
C TRP A 87 14.94 -14.47 -10.51
N TYR A 88 14.37 -13.81 -11.53
CA TYR A 88 14.68 -14.07 -12.93
C TYR A 88 16.16 -13.82 -13.26
N LEU A 89 16.70 -12.69 -12.79
CA LEU A 89 18.11 -12.35 -13.00
C LEU A 89 19.05 -13.32 -12.25
N SER A 90 18.67 -13.74 -11.04
CA SER A 90 19.44 -14.75 -10.28
C SER A 90 19.47 -16.10 -10.98
N LYS A 91 18.36 -16.51 -11.62
CA LYS A 91 18.30 -17.76 -12.42
C LYS A 91 19.24 -17.68 -13.62
N LYS A 92 19.25 -16.55 -14.36
CA LYS A 92 20.15 -16.35 -15.50
C LYS A 92 21.61 -16.44 -15.10
N LYS A 93 22.01 -15.82 -13.98
CA LYS A 93 23.39 -15.86 -13.47
C LYS A 93 23.88 -17.28 -13.14
N ARG A 94 22.97 -18.19 -12.74
CA ARG A 94 23.31 -19.57 -12.37
C ARG A 94 23.39 -20.52 -13.58
N SER A 95 22.93 -20.09 -14.75
CA SER A 95 22.91 -20.87 -15.98
C SER A 95 24.10 -20.59 -16.92
N ASN A 96 24.90 -19.54 -16.63
CA ASN A 96 26.19 -19.24 -17.26
C ASN A 96 27.31 -19.66 -16.32
#